data_AF-A0A955JIG3-F1
#
_entry.id   AF-A0A955JIG3-F1
#
_cell.length_a   1.000
_cell.length_b   1.000
_cell.length_c   1.000
_cell.angle_alpha   90.00
_cell.angle_beta   90.00
_cell.angle_gamma   90.00
#
_symmetry.space_group_name_H-M   'P 1'
#
loop_
_entity.id
_entity.type
_entity.pdbx_description
1 polymer ?
#
loop_
_entity_poly.entity_id
_entity_poly.type
_entity_poly.pdbx_seq_one_letter_code
_entity_poly.pdbx_strand_id
1 'polypeptide(L)'
;MNSQPWTTRRIIQWFIVIALIGAIAWSVIWYLGRHATVVIQYNIANAPSVIVSVDGEYAEPVSTTKTSAEYHLKPGEHQLVMKLDGYQSLTVSINGSDGQKYIINGNLRPKANTKITSLIDIHGLDQVDSKVNSIKYFYDNTWAVLNLTPPGTDPGWLVVSYNAQDRAWVNELGPSTSFYDYQVAQLPSYVKTYLGNSLAGGYQQGGHD
;
A
#
# COMPACT_ATOMS: atom_id res chain seq x y z
N MET A 1 -34.07 73.55 10.27
CA MET A 1 -34.00 72.54 11.34
C MET A 1 -34.48 71.21 10.78
N ASN A 2 -33.55 70.31 10.43
CA ASN A 2 -33.86 69.02 9.81
C ASN A 2 -34.07 67.96 10.91
N SER A 3 -35.32 67.78 11.36
CA SER A 3 -35.71 66.63 12.18
C SER A 3 -35.98 65.43 11.28
N GLN A 4 -34.95 64.64 11.01
CA GLN A 4 -35.14 63.30 10.46
C GLN A 4 -36.04 62.49 11.42
N PRO A 5 -37.16 61.91 10.94
CA PRO A 5 -38.12 61.25 11.80
C PRO A 5 -37.50 60.01 12.46
N TRP A 6 -37.64 59.95 13.78
CA TRP A 6 -37.16 58.89 14.67
C TRP A 6 -37.66 57.47 14.30
N THR A 7 -38.62 57.38 13.37
CA THR A 7 -39.16 56.13 12.82
C THR A 7 -38.24 55.49 11.77
N THR A 8 -37.52 56.28 10.97
CA THR A 8 -36.67 55.77 9.88
C THR A 8 -35.43 55.04 10.40
N ARG A 9 -34.84 55.51 11.52
CA ARG A 9 -33.67 54.86 12.14
C ARG A 9 -33.98 53.49 12.73
N ARG A 10 -35.18 53.31 13.30
CA ARG A 10 -35.61 52.02 13.87
C ARG A 10 -35.88 51.00 12.76
N ILE A 11 -36.46 51.42 11.65
CA ILE A 11 -36.73 50.56 10.49
C ILE A 11 -35.40 50.06 9.89
N ILE A 12 -34.42 50.94 9.68
CA ILE A 12 -33.10 50.56 9.14
C ILE A 12 -32.36 49.60 10.08
N GLN A 13 -32.45 49.79 11.41
CA GLN A 13 -31.86 48.86 12.38
C GLN A 13 -32.47 47.45 12.29
N TRP A 14 -33.78 47.32 12.12
CA TRP A 14 -34.43 46.01 11.97
C TRP A 14 -34.01 45.27 10.69
N PHE A 15 -33.82 45.99 9.58
CA PHE A 15 -33.33 45.39 8.33
C PHE A 15 -31.91 44.83 8.46
N ILE A 16 -31.01 45.52 9.17
CA ILE A 16 -29.64 45.04 9.39
C ILE A 16 -29.63 43.75 10.23
N VAL A 17 -30.49 43.66 11.25
CA VAL A 17 -30.59 42.46 12.09
C VAL A 17 -31.12 41.27 11.29
N ILE A 18 -32.16 41.46 10.45
CA ILE A 18 -32.70 40.39 9.60
C ILE A 18 -31.68 39.96 8.53
N ALA A 19 -30.96 40.90 7.92
CA ALA A 19 -29.92 40.58 6.95
C ALA A 19 -28.74 39.80 7.57
N LEU A 20 -28.33 40.11 8.80
CA LEU A 20 -27.31 39.37 9.53
C LEU A 20 -27.76 37.96 9.92
N ILE A 21 -29.02 37.80 10.38
CA ILE A 21 -29.59 36.47 10.66
C ILE A 21 -29.72 35.65 9.37
N GLY A 22 -30.13 36.27 8.27
CA GLY A 22 -30.18 35.64 6.95
C GLY A 22 -28.80 35.21 6.47
N ALA A 23 -27.77 36.04 6.63
CA ALA A 23 -26.39 35.71 6.28
C ALA A 23 -25.83 34.57 7.16
N ILE A 24 -26.11 34.56 8.46
CA ILE A 24 -25.71 33.47 9.36
C ILE A 24 -26.45 32.17 9.01
N ALA A 25 -27.76 32.21 8.75
CA ALA A 25 -28.53 31.04 8.32
C ALA A 25 -28.05 30.51 6.96
N TRP A 26 -27.73 31.41 6.02
CA TRP A 26 -27.16 31.05 4.72
C TRP A 26 -25.77 30.45 4.86
N SER A 27 -24.91 31.01 5.72
CA SER A 27 -23.61 30.44 6.05
C SER A 27 -23.74 29.07 6.73
N VAL A 28 -24.67 28.88 7.66
CA VAL A 28 -24.91 27.58 8.31
C VAL A 28 -25.43 26.54 7.31
N ILE A 29 -26.29 26.92 6.37
CA ILE A 29 -26.74 26.03 5.27
C ILE A 29 -25.58 25.68 4.32
N TRP A 30 -24.66 26.62 4.08
CA TRP A 30 -23.43 26.36 3.31
C TRP A 30 -22.41 25.48 4.07
N TYR A 31 -22.31 25.64 5.40
CA TYR A 31 -21.48 24.81 6.28
C TYR A 31 -22.07 23.42 6.56
N LEU A 32 -23.38 23.25 6.39
CA LEU A 32 -24.07 21.96 6.29
C LEU A 32 -24.02 21.40 4.86
N GLY A 33 -23.08 21.88 4.03
CA GLY A 33 -22.75 21.29 2.74
C GLY A 33 -22.50 19.81 2.95
N ARG A 34 -23.45 19.00 2.49
CA ARG A 34 -23.52 17.62 2.90
C ARG A 34 -22.43 16.83 2.17
N HIS A 35 -21.49 16.32 2.93
CA HIS A 35 -20.31 15.64 2.42
C HIS A 35 -20.59 14.15 2.19
N ALA A 36 -19.92 13.56 1.20
CA ALA A 36 -19.72 12.12 1.19
C ALA A 36 -18.59 11.80 2.19
N THR A 37 -18.77 10.77 3.01
CA THR A 37 -17.75 10.32 3.96
C THR A 37 -17.07 9.08 3.40
N VAL A 38 -15.75 9.10 3.31
CA VAL A 38 -14.95 7.93 2.95
C VAL A 38 -14.14 7.50 4.16
N VAL A 39 -14.35 6.26 4.59
CA VAL A 39 -13.53 5.62 5.61
C VAL A 39 -12.64 4.58 4.93
N ILE A 40 -11.34 4.79 5.03
CA ILE A 40 -10.37 3.82 4.56
C ILE A 40 -9.98 2.96 5.75
N GLN A 41 -10.19 1.65 5.65
CA GLN A 41 -9.74 0.66 6.62
C GLN A 41 -8.51 -0.06 6.07
N TYR A 42 -7.55 -0.35 6.94
CA TYR A 42 -6.33 -1.04 6.54
C TYR A 42 -6.04 -2.19 7.49
N ASN A 43 -5.64 -3.31 6.89
CA ASN A 43 -5.14 -4.48 7.60
C ASN A 43 -3.72 -4.76 7.09
N ILE A 44 -2.78 -3.95 7.54
CA ILE A 44 -1.35 -4.15 7.27
C ILE A 44 -0.66 -4.17 8.62
N ALA A 45 -0.56 -5.35 9.22
CA ALA A 45 0.20 -5.52 10.45
C ALA A 45 1.61 -4.94 10.23
N ASN A 46 2.02 -3.99 11.09
CA ASN A 46 3.37 -3.44 11.19
C ASN A 46 3.91 -2.61 10.00
N ALA A 47 3.09 -2.09 9.08
CA ALA A 47 3.59 -1.16 8.06
C ALA A 47 3.97 0.23 8.67
N PRO A 48 4.94 0.96 8.09
CA PRO A 48 5.45 2.20 8.70
C PRO A 48 4.52 3.42 8.52
N SER A 49 3.89 3.64 7.35
CA SER A 49 2.88 4.70 7.09
C SER A 49 2.32 4.59 5.67
N VAL A 50 1.00 4.63 5.48
CA VAL A 50 0.37 4.66 4.13
C VAL A 50 0.11 6.11 3.72
N ILE A 51 0.48 6.48 2.50
CA ILE A 51 0.15 7.76 1.90
C ILE A 51 -1.16 7.61 1.13
N VAL A 52 -2.13 8.45 1.45
CA VAL A 52 -3.39 8.55 0.72
C VAL A 52 -3.37 9.88 -0.03
N SER A 53 -3.87 9.91 -1.26
CA SER A 53 -4.18 11.13 -1.98
C SER A 53 -5.59 11.06 -2.54
N VAL A 54 -6.32 12.16 -2.47
CA VAL A 54 -7.66 12.30 -3.06
C VAL A 54 -7.58 13.33 -4.17
N ASP A 55 -7.99 12.96 -5.38
CA ASP A 55 -7.94 13.79 -6.60
C ASP A 55 -6.55 14.38 -6.89
N GLY A 56 -5.50 13.67 -6.48
CA GLY A 56 -4.11 14.11 -6.60
C GLY A 56 -3.64 15.07 -5.50
N GLU A 57 -4.52 15.54 -4.61
CA GLU A 57 -4.15 16.26 -3.40
C GLU A 57 -3.70 15.27 -2.32
N TYR A 58 -2.53 15.53 -1.74
CA TYR A 58 -1.99 14.71 -0.66
C TYR A 58 -2.88 14.82 0.57
N ALA A 59 -3.40 13.67 1.02
CA ALA A 59 -3.92 13.56 2.38
C ALA A 59 -2.76 13.32 3.36
N GLU A 60 -2.97 13.71 4.61
CA GLU A 60 -1.99 13.47 5.68
C GLU A 60 -1.59 11.97 5.73
N PRO A 61 -0.31 11.66 6.01
CA PRO A 61 0.12 10.28 6.20
C PRO A 61 -0.73 9.58 7.24
N VAL A 62 -1.34 8.46 6.86
CA VAL A 62 -2.15 7.68 7.79
C VAL A 62 -1.21 6.78 8.58
N SER A 63 -0.98 7.15 9.85
CA SER A 63 -0.21 6.33 10.77
C SER A 63 -0.89 4.97 11.00
N THR A 64 -0.08 3.91 11.02
CA THR A 64 -0.53 2.52 11.18
C THR A 64 -0.95 2.13 12.59
N THR A 65 -0.90 3.07 13.55
CA THR A 65 -1.49 2.90 14.88
C THR A 65 -3.00 3.15 14.91
N LYS A 66 -3.52 3.89 13.93
CA LYS A 66 -4.96 3.92 13.67
C LYS A 66 -5.30 2.67 12.85
N THR A 67 -6.56 2.27 12.73
CA THR A 67 -7.00 1.20 11.80
C THR A 67 -7.89 1.74 10.69
N SER A 68 -8.16 3.05 10.74
CA SER A 68 -8.93 3.76 9.75
C SER A 68 -8.54 5.24 9.63
N ALA A 69 -8.83 5.82 8.48
CA ALA A 69 -8.81 7.26 8.23
C ALA A 69 -10.13 7.68 7.60
N GLU A 70 -10.64 8.85 7.98
CA GLU A 70 -11.91 9.38 7.49
C GLU A 70 -11.67 10.66 6.68
N TYR A 71 -12.30 10.74 5.51
CA TYR A 71 -12.22 11.87 4.59
C TYR A 71 -13.62 12.36 4.26
N HIS A 72 -13.84 13.66 4.33
CA HIS A 72 -15.08 14.30 3.92
C HIS A 72 -14.90 14.92 2.53
N LEU A 73 -15.57 14.33 1.55
CA LEU A 73 -15.49 14.73 0.15
C LEU A 73 -16.76 15.45 -0.25
N LYS A 74 -16.67 16.28 -1.29
CA LYS A 74 -17.86 16.88 -1.89
C LYS A 74 -18.65 15.76 -2.61
N PRO A 75 -19.95 15.95 -2.87
CA PRO A 75 -20.65 15.04 -3.77
C PRO A 75 -20.06 15.11 -5.18
N GLY A 76 -19.88 13.96 -5.83
CA GLY A 76 -19.29 13.85 -7.17
C GLY A 76 -18.31 12.69 -7.31
N GLU A 77 -17.66 12.63 -8.49
CA GLU A 77 -16.62 11.66 -8.76
C GLU A 77 -15.30 12.07 -8.10
N HIS A 78 -14.70 11.13 -7.38
CA HIS A 78 -13.42 11.29 -6.71
C HIS A 78 -12.53 10.07 -6.98
N GLN A 79 -11.23 10.33 -7.13
CA GLN A 79 -10.21 9.30 -7.25
C GLN A 79 -9.35 9.27 -6.00
N LEU A 80 -9.35 8.14 -5.31
CA LEU A 80 -8.44 7.88 -4.20
C LEU A 80 -7.28 7.04 -4.69
N VAL A 81 -6.06 7.45 -4.33
CA VAL A 81 -4.85 6.67 -4.58
C VAL A 81 -4.16 6.43 -3.25
N MET A 82 -3.92 5.16 -2.95
CA MET A 82 -3.16 4.73 -1.78
C MET A 82 -1.80 4.24 -2.23
N LYS A 83 -0.74 4.71 -1.57
CA LYS A 83 0.65 4.37 -1.86
C LYS A 83 1.37 4.01 -0.57
N LEU A 84 2.14 2.93 -0.63
CA LEU A 84 3.08 2.52 0.40
C LEU A 84 4.34 2.07 -0.31
N ASP A 85 5.50 2.57 0.13
CA ASP A 85 6.78 2.17 -0.46
C ASP A 85 6.99 0.66 -0.29
N GLY A 86 7.49 -0.01 -1.34
CA GLY A 86 7.56 -1.48 -1.40
C GLY A 86 6.23 -2.20 -1.73
N TYR A 87 5.15 -1.46 -2.01
CA TYR A 87 3.84 -2.01 -2.38
C TYR A 87 3.31 -1.38 -3.67
N GLN A 88 2.34 -2.06 -4.29
CA GLN A 88 1.57 -1.53 -5.41
C GLN A 88 0.62 -0.43 -4.94
N SER A 89 0.50 0.62 -5.74
CA SER A 89 -0.52 1.64 -5.52
C SER A 89 -1.90 1.08 -5.80
N LEU A 90 -2.85 1.31 -4.89
CA LEU A 90 -4.26 0.98 -5.08
C LEU A 90 -5.02 2.26 -5.45
N THR A 91 -5.67 2.25 -6.61
CA THR A 91 -6.52 3.36 -7.07
C THR A 91 -7.98 2.94 -7.01
N VAL A 92 -8.81 3.76 -6.36
CA VAL A 92 -10.25 3.53 -6.20
C VAL A 92 -10.99 4.76 -6.70
N SER A 93 -11.92 4.57 -7.62
CA SER A 93 -12.84 5.63 -8.03
C SER A 93 -14.15 5.48 -7.28
N ILE A 94 -14.62 6.56 -6.69
CA ILE A 94 -15.93 6.62 -6.02
C ILE A 94 -16.76 7.71 -6.68
N ASN A 95 -18.05 7.48 -6.78
CA ASN A 95 -19.01 8.53 -7.11
C ASN A 95 -19.83 8.77 -5.84
N GLY A 96 -19.37 9.72 -5.03
CA GLY A 96 -19.93 10.01 -3.72
C GLY A 96 -21.22 10.78 -3.86
N SER A 97 -22.34 10.24 -3.39
CA SER A 97 -23.52 11.07 -3.16
C SER A 97 -23.49 11.67 -1.77
N ASP A 98 -24.19 12.78 -1.64
CA ASP A 98 -24.51 13.43 -0.39
C ASP A 98 -24.90 12.42 0.72
N GLY A 99 -24.19 12.49 1.87
CA GLY A 99 -24.49 11.73 3.08
C GLY A 99 -24.12 10.25 3.00
N GLN A 100 -23.56 9.78 1.88
CA GLN A 100 -23.14 8.40 1.73
C GLN A 100 -21.80 8.14 2.42
N LYS A 101 -21.68 6.97 3.03
CA LYS A 101 -20.45 6.47 3.65
C LYS A 101 -19.87 5.32 2.82
N TYR A 102 -18.61 5.46 2.39
CA TYR A 102 -17.86 4.42 1.68
C TYR A 102 -16.83 3.81 2.60
N ILE A 103 -16.74 2.47 2.62
CA ILE A 103 -15.68 1.75 3.35
C ILE A 103 -14.76 1.14 2.31
N ILE A 104 -13.49 1.58 2.29
CA ILE A 104 -12.47 1.09 1.36
C ILE A 104 -11.46 0.25 2.13
N ASN A 105 -11.27 -1.01 1.71
CA ASN A 105 -10.27 -1.89 2.29
C ASN A 105 -8.92 -1.72 1.57
N GLY A 106 -7.95 -1.13 2.26
CA GLY A 106 -6.60 -0.83 1.77
C GLY A 106 -5.64 -2.03 1.81
N ASN A 107 -6.03 -3.17 1.25
CA ASN A 107 -5.14 -4.34 1.16
C ASN A 107 -4.14 -4.16 0.01
N LEU A 108 -3.00 -3.54 0.31
CA LEU A 108 -1.94 -3.34 -0.67
C LEU A 108 -1.15 -4.63 -0.91
N ARG A 109 -0.74 -4.84 -2.17
CA ARG A 109 0.08 -5.98 -2.56
C ARG A 109 1.56 -5.59 -2.57
N PRO A 110 2.46 -6.38 -1.97
CA PRO A 110 3.90 -6.14 -2.09
C PRO A 110 4.36 -6.05 -3.54
N LYS A 111 5.39 -5.24 -3.80
CA LYS A 111 6.07 -5.14 -5.08
C LYS A 111 7.53 -4.79 -4.82
N ALA A 112 8.45 -5.64 -5.28
CA ALA A 112 9.86 -5.31 -5.22
C ALA A 112 10.14 -4.15 -6.17
N ASN A 113 10.70 -3.07 -5.62
CA ASN A 113 11.18 -1.92 -6.38
C ASN A 113 12.68 -2.06 -6.72
N THR A 114 13.38 -3.00 -6.10
CA THR A 114 14.78 -3.31 -6.34
C THR A 114 14.95 -4.68 -7.00
N LYS A 115 15.80 -4.73 -8.03
CA LYS A 115 16.24 -5.98 -8.63
C LYS A 115 17.49 -6.45 -7.89
N ILE A 116 17.62 -7.76 -7.77
CA ILE A 116 18.85 -8.40 -7.31
C ILE A 116 19.87 -8.29 -8.45
N THR A 117 20.99 -7.66 -8.15
CA THR A 117 22.14 -7.49 -9.04
C THR A 117 23.34 -8.30 -8.56
N SER A 118 23.45 -8.51 -7.25
CA SER A 118 24.47 -9.35 -6.63
C SER A 118 23.95 -9.95 -5.31
N LEU A 119 24.71 -10.88 -4.71
CA LEU A 119 24.30 -11.53 -3.46
C LEU A 119 24.27 -10.58 -2.26
N ILE A 120 24.98 -9.45 -2.31
CA ILE A 120 24.94 -8.43 -1.26
C ILE A 120 23.56 -7.74 -1.16
N ASP A 121 22.75 -7.83 -2.22
CA ASP A 121 21.37 -7.31 -2.22
C ASP A 121 20.42 -8.22 -1.41
N ILE A 122 20.89 -9.41 -1.02
CA ILE A 122 20.14 -10.40 -0.25
C ILE A 122 20.68 -10.43 1.18
N HIS A 123 19.80 -10.18 2.14
CA HIS A 123 20.16 -10.08 3.53
C HIS A 123 20.79 -11.39 4.05
N GLY A 124 21.98 -11.29 4.63
CA GLY A 124 22.71 -12.41 5.21
C GLY A 124 23.61 -13.19 4.24
N LEU A 125 23.78 -12.73 3.00
CA LEU A 125 24.67 -13.37 2.01
C LEU A 125 25.84 -12.49 1.57
N ASP A 126 26.20 -11.49 2.38
CA ASP A 126 27.29 -10.54 2.13
C ASP A 126 28.68 -11.18 2.03
N GLN A 127 28.88 -12.34 2.65
CA GLN A 127 30.15 -13.08 2.65
C GLN A 127 30.20 -14.25 1.65
N VAL A 128 29.14 -14.45 0.85
CA VAL A 128 29.07 -15.58 -0.08
C VAL A 128 29.75 -15.20 -1.40
N ASP A 129 30.93 -15.77 -1.63
CA ASP A 129 31.70 -15.60 -2.87
C ASP A 129 31.11 -16.45 -4.00
N SER A 130 29.82 -16.32 -4.32
CA SER A 130 29.20 -17.05 -5.42
C SER A 130 28.74 -16.11 -6.51
N LYS A 131 28.96 -16.50 -7.78
CA LYS A 131 28.48 -15.72 -8.92
C LYS A 131 27.03 -16.05 -9.21
N VAL A 132 26.21 -15.01 -9.36
CA VAL A 132 24.84 -15.16 -9.88
C VAL A 132 24.89 -15.37 -11.39
N ASN A 133 24.47 -16.54 -11.86
CA ASN A 133 24.43 -16.87 -13.28
C ASN A 133 23.14 -16.42 -13.94
N SER A 134 22.02 -16.68 -13.28
CA SER A 134 20.70 -16.33 -13.77
C SER A 134 19.74 -16.08 -12.62
N ILE A 135 18.73 -15.25 -12.88
CA ILE A 135 17.69 -14.91 -11.92
C ILE A 135 16.34 -15.04 -12.63
N LYS A 136 15.45 -15.83 -12.04
CA LYS A 136 14.05 -15.91 -12.47
C LYS A 136 13.17 -15.24 -11.43
N TYR A 137 12.51 -14.17 -11.82
CA TYR A 137 11.54 -13.47 -10.98
C TYR A 137 10.14 -14.05 -11.13
N PHE A 138 9.36 -13.97 -10.06
CA PHE A 138 7.97 -14.40 -9.96
C PHE A 138 7.15 -13.34 -9.23
N TYR A 139 5.83 -13.38 -9.44
CA TYR A 139 4.79 -12.60 -8.74
C TYR A 139 5.17 -11.15 -8.44
N ASP A 140 4.94 -10.23 -9.39
CA ASP A 140 5.26 -8.81 -9.25
C ASP A 140 6.68 -8.52 -8.72
N ASN A 141 7.60 -9.43 -9.05
CA ASN A 141 9.00 -9.48 -8.63
C ASN A 141 9.20 -9.61 -7.12
N THR A 142 8.26 -10.16 -6.34
CA THR A 142 8.46 -10.34 -4.89
C THR A 142 9.05 -11.71 -4.53
N TRP A 143 9.30 -12.55 -5.53
CA TRP A 143 9.97 -13.84 -5.39
C TRP A 143 11.00 -13.99 -6.50
N ALA A 144 12.13 -14.59 -6.18
CA ALA A 144 13.12 -14.93 -7.19
C ALA A 144 13.81 -16.26 -6.87
N VAL A 145 14.18 -16.96 -7.94
CA VAL A 145 15.07 -18.12 -7.88
C VAL A 145 16.35 -17.76 -8.62
N LEU A 146 17.47 -17.91 -7.94
CA LEU A 146 18.80 -17.64 -8.45
C LEU A 146 19.51 -18.95 -8.71
N ASN A 147 20.20 -19.03 -9.84
CA ASN A 147 21.22 -20.04 -10.10
C ASN A 147 22.58 -19.44 -9.81
N LEU A 148 23.33 -20.06 -8.91
CA LEU A 148 24.63 -19.63 -8.45
C LEU A 148 25.70 -20.62 -8.92
N THR A 149 26.88 -20.14 -9.29
CA THR A 149 28.08 -20.98 -9.36
C THR A 149 28.99 -20.59 -8.20
N PRO A 150 29.11 -21.43 -7.16
CA PRO A 150 30.10 -21.21 -6.12
C PRO A 150 31.52 -21.46 -6.69
N PRO A 151 32.58 -20.99 -6.01
CA PRO A 151 33.94 -21.18 -6.46
C PRO A 151 34.29 -22.66 -6.33
N GLY A 152 34.55 -23.32 -7.46
CA GLY A 152 35.06 -24.70 -7.48
C GLY A 152 34.05 -25.81 -7.16
N THR A 153 32.74 -25.54 -7.17
CA THR A 153 31.69 -26.55 -6.95
C THR A 153 30.54 -26.45 -7.97
N ASP A 154 29.64 -27.42 -7.93
CA ASP A 154 28.44 -27.48 -8.78
C ASP A 154 27.49 -26.31 -8.55
N PRO A 155 26.72 -25.91 -9.58
CA PRO A 155 25.78 -24.80 -9.47
C PRO A 155 24.69 -25.07 -8.42
N GLY A 156 24.55 -24.13 -7.49
CA GLY A 156 23.53 -24.14 -6.45
C GLY A 156 22.33 -23.28 -6.81
N TRP A 157 21.20 -23.55 -6.18
CA TRP A 157 19.98 -22.77 -6.28
C TRP A 157 19.74 -22.02 -4.98
N LEU A 158 19.23 -20.81 -5.08
CA LEU A 158 18.84 -19.96 -3.97
C LEU A 158 17.43 -19.41 -4.24
N VAL A 159 16.54 -19.55 -3.27
CA VAL A 159 15.18 -19.00 -3.33
C VAL A 159 15.12 -17.83 -2.36
N VAL A 160 14.65 -16.70 -2.86
CA VAL A 160 14.50 -15.48 -2.06
C VAL A 160 13.11 -14.91 -2.23
N SER A 161 12.63 -14.27 -1.18
CA SER A 161 11.41 -13.45 -1.21
C SER A 161 11.75 -11.99 -0.89
N TYR A 162 10.92 -11.08 -1.36
CA TYR A 162 11.05 -9.66 -1.04
C TYR A 162 10.18 -9.32 0.16
N ASN A 163 10.82 -8.92 1.25
CA ASN A 163 10.15 -8.36 2.40
C ASN A 163 9.90 -6.86 2.14
N ALA A 164 8.64 -6.51 1.87
CA ALA A 164 8.26 -5.13 1.56
C ALA A 164 8.35 -4.17 2.75
N GLN A 165 8.28 -4.67 3.98
CA GLN A 165 8.43 -3.87 5.19
C GLN A 165 9.89 -3.44 5.37
N ASP A 166 10.82 -4.39 5.24
CA ASP A 166 12.26 -4.15 5.40
C ASP A 166 12.92 -3.65 4.10
N ARG A 167 12.18 -3.69 2.99
CA ARG A 167 12.62 -3.35 1.64
C ARG A 167 13.87 -4.13 1.22
N ALA A 168 13.90 -5.39 1.60
CA ALA A 168 15.06 -6.26 1.45
C ALA A 168 14.66 -7.62 0.90
N TRP A 169 15.56 -8.21 0.12
CA TRP A 169 15.46 -9.62 -0.27
C TRP A 169 15.94 -10.49 0.88
N VAL A 170 15.14 -11.50 1.24
CA VAL A 170 15.45 -12.45 2.31
C VAL A 170 15.66 -13.83 1.72
N ASN A 171 16.62 -14.56 2.28
CA ASN A 171 16.86 -15.95 1.92
C ASN A 171 15.77 -16.84 2.52
N GLU A 172 15.03 -17.52 1.65
CA GLU A 172 14.01 -18.50 2.05
C GLU A 172 14.59 -19.91 2.04
N LEU A 173 15.39 -20.24 1.03
CA LEU A 173 16.01 -21.56 0.88
C LEU A 173 17.33 -21.49 0.11
N GLY A 174 18.30 -22.28 0.58
CA GLY A 174 19.62 -22.39 -0.05
C GLY A 174 20.63 -21.38 0.51
N PRO A 175 21.76 -21.16 -0.17
CA PRO A 175 22.15 -21.78 -1.44
C PRO A 175 22.39 -23.30 -1.32
N SER A 176 21.86 -24.12 -2.24
CA SER A 176 22.04 -25.58 -2.23
C SER A 176 21.88 -26.20 -3.62
N THR A 177 22.54 -27.32 -3.90
CA THR A 177 22.36 -28.07 -5.17
C THR A 177 21.07 -28.90 -5.21
N SER A 178 20.46 -29.16 -4.05
CA SER A 178 19.19 -29.86 -3.91
C SER A 178 18.38 -29.31 -2.73
N PHE A 179 17.08 -29.59 -2.73
CA PHE A 179 16.17 -29.27 -1.63
C PHE A 179 15.34 -30.48 -1.26
N TYR A 180 14.96 -30.60 0.01
CA TYR A 180 14.02 -31.60 0.48
C TYR A 180 12.58 -31.19 0.17
N ASP A 181 11.69 -32.17 -0.01
CA ASP A 181 10.27 -31.94 -0.29
C ASP A 181 9.59 -31.01 0.73
N TYR A 182 9.87 -31.20 2.03
CA TYR A 182 9.24 -30.41 3.09
C TYR A 182 9.68 -28.94 3.07
N GLN A 183 10.91 -28.66 2.64
CA GLN A 183 11.42 -27.30 2.47
C GLN A 183 10.68 -26.60 1.33
N VAL A 184 10.52 -27.31 0.23
CA VAL A 184 9.87 -26.77 -0.97
C VAL A 184 8.35 -26.66 -0.79
N ALA A 185 7.73 -27.51 0.03
CA ALA A 185 6.29 -27.51 0.29
C ALA A 185 5.77 -26.14 0.77
N GLN A 186 6.58 -25.41 1.55
CA GLN A 186 6.26 -24.08 2.08
C GLN A 186 6.30 -22.96 1.03
N LEU A 187 6.92 -23.22 -0.13
CA LEU A 187 7.04 -22.23 -1.18
C LEU A 187 5.72 -22.03 -1.96
N PRO A 188 5.55 -20.86 -2.59
CA PRO A 188 4.45 -20.64 -3.53
C PRO A 188 4.48 -21.64 -4.70
N SER A 189 3.30 -22.05 -5.18
CA SER A 189 3.14 -23.07 -6.23
C SER A 189 3.96 -22.79 -7.49
N TYR A 190 4.02 -21.53 -7.94
CA TYR A 190 4.80 -21.14 -9.12
C TYR A 190 6.31 -21.32 -8.94
N VAL A 191 6.84 -21.08 -7.73
CA VAL A 191 8.25 -21.34 -7.40
C VAL A 191 8.51 -22.84 -7.38
N LYS A 192 7.62 -23.61 -6.75
CA LYS A 192 7.69 -25.08 -6.71
C LYS A 192 7.75 -25.66 -8.12
N THR A 193 6.79 -25.31 -8.97
CA THR A 193 6.75 -25.79 -10.36
C THR A 193 8.04 -25.47 -11.12
N TYR A 194 8.59 -24.26 -10.94
CA TYR A 194 9.85 -23.90 -11.58
C TYR A 194 11.04 -24.72 -11.05
N LEU A 195 11.17 -24.87 -9.73
CA LEU A 195 12.24 -25.66 -9.12
C LEU A 195 12.16 -27.13 -9.53
N GLY A 196 10.97 -27.73 -9.55
CA GLY A 196 10.77 -29.11 -9.96
C GLY A 196 11.19 -29.38 -11.41
N ASN A 197 11.02 -28.39 -12.30
CA ASN A 197 11.48 -28.48 -13.68
C ASN A 197 12.98 -28.19 -13.85
N SER A 198 13.60 -27.48 -12.90
CA SER A 198 14.98 -27.00 -13.02
C SER A 198 16.00 -27.88 -12.29
N LEU A 199 15.58 -28.64 -11.27
CA LEU A 199 16.42 -29.56 -10.51
C LEU A 199 16.45 -30.92 -11.22
N ALA A 200 17.58 -31.26 -11.84
CA ALA A 200 17.77 -32.44 -12.69
C ALA A 200 17.61 -33.82 -12.00
N GLY A 201 17.30 -33.86 -10.70
CA GLY A 201 17.11 -35.09 -9.92
C GLY A 201 15.82 -35.15 -9.10
N GLY A 202 14.92 -34.18 -9.26
CA GLY A 202 13.76 -34.03 -8.38
C GLY A 202 14.15 -33.61 -6.95
N TYR A 203 13.16 -33.52 -6.08
CA TYR A 203 13.38 -33.28 -4.66
C TYR A 203 13.85 -34.56 -3.97
N GLN A 204 14.68 -34.43 -2.93
CA GLN A 204 15.02 -35.60 -2.12
C GLN A 204 13.86 -35.90 -1.18
N GLN A 205 13.32 -37.13 -1.25
CA GLN A 205 12.41 -37.64 -0.24
C GLN A 205 13.18 -37.74 1.08
N GLY A 206 12.92 -36.82 1.99
CA GLY A 206 13.46 -36.89 3.34
C GLY A 206 12.85 -38.08 4.05
N GLY A 207 13.64 -39.12 4.31
CA GLY A 207 13.30 -40.13 5.30
C GLY A 207 13.27 -39.47 6.67
N HIS A 208 12.10 -39.39 7.28
CA HIS A 208 11.97 -39.13 8.71
C HIS A 208 12.34 -40.44 9.42
N ASP A 209 13.58 -40.51 9.92
CA ASP A 209 13.94 -41.42 11.01
C ASP A 209 13.65 -40.74 12.36
#